data_AF-A0A9C9U236-F1
#
_entry.id   AF-A0A9C9U236-F1
#
_cell.length_a   1.000
_cell.length_b   1.000
_cell.length_c   1.000
_cell.angle_alpha   90.00
_cell.angle_beta   90.00
_cell.angle_gamma   90.00
#
_symmetry.space_group_name_H-M   'P 1'
#
loop_
_entity.id
_entity.type
_entity.pdbx_description
1 polymer ?
#
loop_
_entity_poly.entity_id
_entity_poly.type
_entity_poly.pdbx_seq_one_letter_code
_entity_poly.pdbx_strand_id
1 'polypeptide(L)' 'MKTQPILSNLQLELLKLYANNISELQLFEIKLMLAHYFAQKASDAMDDIWEFQGLTEQTMIEWTNEHHRIKNRT' A
#
# COMPACT_ATOMS: atom_id res chain seq x y z
N MET A 1 -13.59 26.70 -20.15
CA MET A 1 -12.70 25.57 -19.80
C MET A 1 -12.95 25.20 -18.35
N LYS A 2 -13.23 23.93 -18.03
CA LYS A 2 -13.28 23.49 -16.62
C LYS A 2 -11.84 23.45 -16.11
N THR A 3 -11.46 24.38 -15.25
CA THR A 3 -10.18 24.37 -14.56
C THR A 3 -10.20 23.22 -13.56
N GLN A 4 -9.44 22.16 -13.84
CA GLN A 4 -9.20 21.13 -12.85
C GLN A 4 -8.49 21.79 -11.66
N PRO A 5 -8.95 21.58 -10.42
CA PRO A 5 -8.23 22.10 -9.26
C PRO A 5 -6.82 21.50 -9.25
N ILE A 6 -5.83 22.35 -9.03
CA ILE A 6 -4.39 21.99 -9.03
C ILE A 6 -4.10 20.93 -7.95
N LEU A 7 -4.93 20.89 -6.90
CA LEU A 7 -4.84 19.96 -5.80
C LEU A 7 -6.08 19.06 -5.74
N SER A 8 -5.85 17.79 -5.42
CA SER A 8 -6.90 16.84 -5.11
C SER A 8 -7.60 17.18 -3.78
N ASN A 9 -8.80 16.66 -3.58
CA ASN A 9 -9.54 16.86 -2.34
C ASN A 9 -8.73 16.42 -1.10
N LEU A 10 -8.02 15.29 -1.20
CA LEU A 10 -7.16 14.81 -0.11
C LEU A 10 -6.02 15.80 0.19
N GLN A 11 -5.38 16.34 -0.84
CA GLN A 11 -4.30 17.32 -0.68
C GLN A 11 -4.82 18.60 0.01
N LEU A 12 -6.02 19.06 -0.34
CA LEU A 12 -6.64 20.22 0.31
C LEU A 12 -6.98 19.96 1.79
N GLU A 13 -7.49 18.78 2.13
CA GLU A 13 -7.77 18.43 3.53
C GLU A 13 -6.50 18.30 4.37
N LEU A 14 -5.41 17.72 3.81
CA LEU A 14 -4.12 17.68 4.50
C LEU A 14 -3.57 19.08 4.78
N LEU A 15 -3.71 20.02 3.85
CA LEU A 15 -3.31 21.42 4.07
C LEU A 15 -4.11 22.10 5.18
N LYS A 16 -5.43 21.90 5.24
CA LYS A 16 -6.27 22.41 6.33
C LYS A 16 -5.87 21.82 7.68
N LEU A 17 -5.53 20.53 7.69
CA LEU A 17 -5.09 19.82 8.87
C LEU A 17 -3.76 20.41 9.38
N TYR A 18 -2.76 20.62 8.50
CA TYR A 18 -1.47 21.24 8.86
C TYR A 18 -1.58 22.67 9.39
N ALA A 19 -2.60 23.43 8.99
CA ALA A 19 -2.82 24.80 9.47
C ALA A 19 -3.00 24.89 11.00
N ASN A 20 -3.30 23.78 11.69
CA ASN A 20 -3.49 23.71 13.13
C ASN A 20 -2.20 23.48 13.94
N ASN A 21 -1.01 23.66 13.33
CA ASN A 21 0.30 23.50 13.97
C ASN A 21 0.48 22.14 14.67
N ILE A 22 0.28 21.08 13.90
CA ILE A 22 0.34 19.69 14.36
C ILE A 22 1.78 19.35 14.80
N SER A 23 1.91 18.64 15.92
CA SER A 23 3.22 18.16 16.36
C SER A 23 3.79 17.06 15.44
N GLU A 24 5.11 16.89 15.42
CA GLU A 24 5.76 15.81 14.67
C GLU A 24 5.25 14.41 15.07
N LEU A 25 4.89 14.22 16.34
CA LEU A 25 4.32 12.97 16.84
C LEU A 25 2.96 12.68 16.18
N GLN A 26 2.07 13.66 16.17
CA GLN A 26 0.75 13.52 15.53
C GLN A 26 0.87 13.34 14.01
N LEU A 27 1.83 14.02 13.37
CA LEU A 27 2.12 13.80 11.95
C LEU A 27 2.57 12.35 11.70
N PHE A 28 3.42 11.80 12.57
CA PHE A 28 3.85 10.41 12.50
C PHE A 28 2.68 9.44 12.69
N GLU A 29 1.79 9.68 13.66
CA GLU A 29 0.59 8.87 13.89
C GLU A 29 -0.34 8.85 12.67
N ILE A 30 -0.51 10.00 12.01
CA ILE A 30 -1.31 10.09 10.77
C ILE A 30 -0.66 9.28 9.65
N LYS A 31 0.66 9.36 9.48
CA LYS A 31 1.39 8.54 8.49
C LYS A 31 1.22 7.06 8.78
N LEU A 32 1.29 6.66 10.05
CA LEU A 32 1.11 5.27 10.46
C LEU A 32 -0.31 4.78 10.19
N MET A 33 -1.33 5.60 10.47
CA MET A 33 -2.73 5.30 10.17
C MET A 33 -2.94 5.06 8.67
N LEU A 34 -2.38 5.92 7.81
CA LEU A 34 -2.43 5.76 6.36
C LEU A 34 -1.69 4.51 5.90
N ALA A 35 -0.52 4.22 6.48
CA ALA A 35 0.26 3.03 6.17
C ALA A 35 -0.53 1.74 6.49
N HIS A 36 -1.18 1.69 7.65
CA HIS A 36 -2.05 0.57 8.01
C HIS A 36 -3.24 0.42 7.06
N TYR A 37 -3.89 1.52 6.69
CA TYR A 37 -4.99 1.48 5.74
C TYR A 37 -4.57 0.90 4.38
N PHE A 38 -3.44 1.36 3.83
CA PHE A 38 -2.95 0.84 2.55
C PHE A 38 -2.41 -0.59 2.65
N ALA A 39 -1.78 -0.96 3.76
CA ALA A 39 -1.36 -2.33 4.00
C ALA A 39 -2.57 -3.28 4.02
N GLN A 40 -3.64 -2.91 4.73
CA GLN A 40 -4.88 -3.69 4.73
C GLN A 40 -5.47 -3.81 3.34
N LYS A 41 -5.53 -2.72 2.56
CA LYS A 41 -6.03 -2.77 1.18
C LYS A 41 -5.18 -3.62 0.25
N ALA A 42 -3.86 -3.63 0.44
CA ALA A 42 -2.99 -4.52 -0.30
C ALA A 42 -3.21 -5.99 0.08
N SER A 43 -3.41 -6.29 1.36
CA SER A 43 -3.77 -7.62 1.84
C SER A 43 -5.11 -8.09 1.29
N ASP A 44 -6.16 -7.28 1.41
CA ASP A 44 -7.49 -7.60 0.87
C ASP A 44 -7.42 -7.91 -0.64
N ALA A 45 -6.69 -7.08 -1.41
CA ALA A 45 -6.52 -7.30 -2.84
C ALA A 45 -5.71 -8.56 -3.17
N MET A 46 -4.76 -8.94 -2.31
CA MET A 46 -4.00 -10.17 -2.46
C MET A 46 -4.89 -11.39 -2.20
N ASP A 47 -5.77 -11.33 -1.19
CA ASP A 47 -6.75 -12.37 -0.91
C ASP A 47 -7.71 -12.55 -2.10
N ASP A 48 -8.20 -11.46 -2.69
CA ASP A 48 -9.03 -11.52 -3.91
C ASP A 48 -8.31 -12.21 -5.09
N ILE A 49 -7.03 -11.87 -5.29
CA ILE A 49 -6.20 -12.48 -6.34
C ILE A 49 -5.95 -13.96 -6.04
N TRP A 50 -5.71 -14.28 -4.77
CA TRP A 50 -5.46 -15.64 -4.28
C TRP A 50 -6.64 -16.56 -4.60
N GLU A 51 -7.85 -16.11 -4.28
CA GLU A 51 -9.08 -16.83 -4.59
C GLU A 51 -9.34 -16.89 -6.10
N PHE A 52 -9.23 -15.77 -6.82
CA PHE A 52 -9.50 -15.71 -8.26
C PHE A 52 -8.59 -16.62 -9.08
N GLN A 53 -7.31 -16.71 -8.72
CA GLN A 53 -6.35 -17.58 -9.40
C GLN A 53 -6.39 -19.03 -8.90
N GLY A 54 -7.23 -19.34 -7.89
CA GLY A 54 -7.30 -20.65 -7.28
C GLY A 54 -5.99 -21.08 -6.62
N LEU A 55 -5.24 -20.11 -6.09
CA LEU A 55 -3.98 -20.39 -5.40
C LEU A 55 -4.28 -21.20 -4.13
N THR A 56 -3.39 -22.14 -3.83
CA THR A 56 -3.55 -23.03 -2.67
C THR A 56 -2.27 -23.07 -1.86
N GLU A 57 -2.33 -23.68 -0.68
CA GLU A 57 -1.13 -23.96 0.12
C GLU A 57 -0.06 -24.70 -0.71
N GLN A 58 -0.47 -25.59 -1.62
CA GLN A 58 0.44 -26.28 -2.53
C GLN A 58 1.18 -25.29 -3.46
N THR A 59 0.52 -24.22 -3.91
CA THR A 59 1.15 -23.17 -4.71
C THR A 59 2.23 -22.44 -3.92
N MET A 60 2.02 -22.20 -2.61
CA MET A 60 3.09 -21.67 -1.75
C MET A 60 4.28 -22.63 -1.68
N ILE A 61 4.01 -23.93 -1.46
CA ILE A 61 5.05 -24.95 -1.37
C ILE A 61 5.85 -25.00 -2.69
N GLU A 62 5.18 -24.95 -3.84
CA GLU A 62 5.83 -24.87 -5.15
C GLU A 62 6.75 -23.66 -5.24
N TRP A 63 6.28 -22.46 -4.91
CA TRP A 63 7.09 -21.23 -4.91
C TRP A 63 8.30 -21.30 -3.97
N THR A 64 8.20 -21.94 -2.80
CA THR A 64 9.38 -22.11 -1.91
C THR A 64 10.48 -22.98 -2.53
N ASN A 65 10.12 -23.86 -3.45
CA ASN A 65 11.04 -24.75 -4.17
C ASN A 65 11.48 -24.17 -5.52
N GLU A 66 10.93 -23.03 -5.94
CA GLU A 66 11.35 -22.35 -7.16
C GLU A 66 12.74 -21.70 -6.98
N HIS A 67 13.69 -22.12 -7.81
CA HIS A 67 15.02 -21.53 -7.87
C HIS A 67 15.05 -20.32 -8.81
N HIS A 68 14.31 -19.25 -8.46
CA HIS A 68 14.26 -18.01 -9.24
C HIS A 68 15.41 -17.04 -8.96
N ARG A 69 16.30 -17.39 -8.02
CA ARG A 69 17.55 -16.65 -7.82
C ARG A 69 18.51 -16.96 -8.96
N ILE A 70 19.02 -15.91 -9.62
CA ILE A 70 20.04 -16.01 -10.66
C ILE A 70 21.23 -16.83 -10.14
N LYS A 71 21.52 -17.96 -10.79
CA LYS A 71 22.75 -18.71 -10.56
C LYS A 71 23.89 -17.93 -11.21
N ASN A 72 24.61 -17.12 -10.44
CA ASN A 72 25.85 -16.52 -10.91
C ASN A 72 26.81 -17.67 -11.27
N ARG A 73 27.00 -17.90 -12.57
CA ARG A 73 28.04 -18.78 -13.11
C ARG A 73 29.36 -18.01 -13.03
N THR A 74 30.16 -18.29 -12.01
CA THR A 74 31.60 -18.01 -11.98
C THR A 74 32.38 -19.20 -12.49
#